data_AF-A0A7C2P9D9-F1
#
_entry.id   AF-A0A7C2P9D9-F1
#
_cell.length_a   1.000
_cell.length_b   1.000
_cell.length_c   1.000
_cell.angle_alpha   90.00
_cell.angle_beta   90.00
_cell.angle_gamma   90.00
#
_symmetry.space_group_name_H-M   'P 1'
#
loop_
_entity.id
_entity.type
_entity.pdbx_description
1 polymer ?
#
loop_
_entity_poly.entity_id
_entity_poly.type
_entity_poly.pdbx_seq_one_letter_code
_entity_poly.pdbx_strand_id
1 'polypeptide(L)'
;MNSDRIMENSRMDRQSGEARELPKPIHSVHDAIETVLAQSAYTRAPQGAPECTLTGEHGRFEVTTVQAEDLETINEMQTFIGEYLDASEVDTVDVVQAGLRGDRAVGSEHDSKYRIFLARDEQGNIASLYSGGVVEFTPHSERPDEAIFFGAYGITSMSARRKGLVRELYASSLMQAEVDAKANGKKLTMVVGESSDESEPAWNAFGRKRVYVQTGPDTYTEIPYVQPPLDFDPDTGLPTEGNIDVPLHLMLQFFDGTADKKRISLAVDAIYRWCNMPPEDEFSTQEALQAQRAYIANLQKQFDDFLFGNGELKLFSANERDEMRKSGASILDAK
;
A
#
# COMPACT_ATOMS: atom_id res chain seq x y z
N MET A 1 3.68 -25.07 0.45
CA MET A 1 3.74 -23.69 -0.05
C MET A 1 4.03 -22.83 1.16
N ASN A 2 5.32 -22.59 1.41
CA ASN A 2 5.81 -21.78 2.51
C ASN A 2 6.12 -20.39 1.91
N SER A 3 5.19 -19.46 2.00
CA SER A 3 5.55 -18.05 1.89
C SER A 3 5.94 -17.61 3.30
N ASP A 4 7.25 -17.55 3.55
CA ASP A 4 7.81 -16.88 4.72
C ASP A 4 7.64 -15.36 4.50
N ARG A 5 6.39 -14.94 4.65
CA ARG A 5 5.90 -13.56 4.58
C ARG A 5 6.73 -12.64 5.46
N ILE A 6 6.78 -11.36 5.09
CA ILE A 6 7.38 -10.22 5.80
C ILE A 6 7.39 -10.45 7.33
N MET A 7 8.48 -11.01 7.87
CA MET A 7 8.61 -11.16 9.33
C MET A 7 9.24 -9.90 9.90
N GLU A 8 8.47 -8.82 9.97
CA GLU A 8 8.71 -7.86 11.04
C GLU A 8 8.04 -8.42 12.31
N ASN A 9 8.71 -9.39 12.93
CA ASN A 9 8.26 -9.94 14.21
C ASN A 9 8.22 -8.81 15.24
N SER A 10 7.03 -8.25 15.49
CA SER A 10 6.69 -7.16 16.40
C SER A 10 6.77 -7.58 17.88
N ARG A 11 7.93 -8.12 18.28
CA ARG A 11 8.23 -8.45 19.69
C ARG A 11 8.96 -7.33 20.45
N MET A 12 9.20 -6.19 19.83
CA MET A 12 9.47 -4.92 20.53
C MET A 12 8.11 -4.19 20.55
N ASP A 13 7.23 -4.42 21.53
CA ASP A 13 7.22 -3.70 22.81
C ASP A 13 6.25 -4.34 23.80
N ARG A 14 6.63 -5.47 24.41
CA ARG A 14 6.02 -5.91 25.70
C ARG A 14 6.86 -5.49 26.91
N GLN A 15 7.82 -4.59 26.72
CA GLN A 15 8.68 -4.07 27.79
C GLN A 15 8.56 -2.54 27.90
N SER A 16 7.37 -2.05 28.21
CA SER A 16 7.17 -0.93 29.12
C SER A 16 5.67 -0.78 29.33
N GLY A 17 5.22 -0.88 30.58
CA GLY A 17 3.83 -0.62 30.97
C GLY A 17 3.51 0.88 30.95
N GLU A 18 4.11 1.65 30.04
CA GLU A 18 3.81 3.05 29.85
C GLU A 18 2.81 3.16 28.71
N ALA A 19 1.64 3.72 29.01
CA ALA A 19 0.65 4.06 28.01
C ALA A 19 1.31 5.00 26.99
N ARG A 20 1.64 4.48 25.81
CA ARG A 20 2.04 5.33 24.68
C ARG A 20 0.89 6.28 24.41
N GLU A 21 1.16 7.58 24.46
CA GLU A 21 0.17 8.59 24.08
C GLU A 21 -0.45 8.23 22.74
N LEU A 22 -1.77 8.32 22.65
CA LEU A 22 -2.47 8.12 21.39
C LEU A 22 -1.87 9.10 20.37
N PRO A 23 -1.54 8.63 19.14
CA PRO A 23 -0.99 9.50 18.13
C PRO A 23 -1.92 10.70 17.93
N LYS A 24 -1.32 11.88 17.74
CA LYS A 24 -2.06 13.12 17.47
C LYS A 24 -3.05 12.88 16.32
N PRO A 25 -4.24 13.52 16.35
CA PRO A 25 -5.12 13.52 15.19
C PRO A 25 -4.38 13.97 13.94
N ILE A 26 -4.50 13.19 12.86
CA ILE A 26 -3.90 13.50 11.56
C ILE A 26 -4.90 14.33 10.76
N HIS A 27 -4.47 15.53 10.34
CA HIS A 27 -5.28 16.46 9.56
C HIS A 27 -4.60 16.91 8.26
N SER A 28 -3.42 16.36 7.98
CA SER A 28 -2.65 16.60 6.76
C SER A 28 -1.66 15.46 6.50
N VAL A 29 -1.09 15.43 5.29
CA VAL A 29 0.03 14.53 4.96
C VAL A 29 1.23 14.84 5.86
N HIS A 30 1.47 16.13 6.12
CA HIS A 30 2.53 16.57 7.02
C HIS A 30 2.37 16.02 8.44
N ASP A 31 1.18 16.07 9.03
CA ASP A 31 0.93 15.50 10.36
C ASP A 31 1.19 13.98 10.40
N ALA A 32 0.84 13.27 9.32
CA ALA A 32 1.11 11.85 9.20
C ALA A 32 2.62 11.57 9.15
N ILE A 33 3.37 12.34 8.34
CA ILE A 33 4.83 12.26 8.24
C ILE A 33 5.47 12.55 9.61
N GLU A 34 5.07 13.63 10.29
CA GLU A 34 5.60 13.97 11.61
C GLU A 34 5.32 12.88 12.64
N THR A 35 4.11 12.33 12.65
CA THR A 35 3.71 11.25 13.56
C THR A 35 4.56 10.00 13.35
N VAL A 36 4.80 9.64 12.08
CA VAL A 36 5.65 8.51 11.70
C VAL A 36 7.10 8.76 12.15
N LEU A 37 7.65 9.94 11.83
CA LEU A 37 9.05 10.27 12.12
C LEU A 37 9.32 10.54 13.61
N ALA A 38 8.32 10.94 14.39
CA ALA A 38 8.46 11.16 15.84
C ALA A 38 8.90 9.89 16.60
N GLN A 39 8.66 8.70 16.03
CA GLN A 39 9.07 7.43 16.60
C GLN A 39 10.38 6.90 16.00
N SER A 40 11.00 7.64 15.08
CA SER A 40 12.20 7.19 14.38
C SER A 40 13.41 7.10 15.31
N ALA A 41 14.24 6.07 15.08
CA ALA A 41 15.57 5.95 15.67
C ALA A 41 16.66 6.68 14.86
N TYR A 42 16.29 7.36 13.76
CA TYR A 42 17.21 8.00 12.84
C TYR A 42 17.03 9.52 12.83
N THR A 43 18.15 10.21 12.63
CA THR A 43 18.16 11.60 12.18
C THR A 43 18.25 11.63 10.67
N ARG A 44 17.41 12.45 10.02
CA ARG A 44 17.36 12.65 8.57
C ARG A 44 18.15 13.90 8.15
N ALA A 45 18.93 13.81 7.07
CA ALA A 45 19.61 14.95 6.46
C ALA A 45 19.60 14.87 4.92
N PRO A 46 19.05 15.86 4.19
CA PRO A 46 18.33 17.02 4.70
C PRO A 46 16.99 16.63 5.35
N GLN A 47 16.52 17.46 6.28
CA GLN A 47 15.20 17.29 6.88
C GLN A 47 14.11 17.66 5.87
N GLY A 48 12.99 16.93 5.88
CA GLY A 48 11.83 17.23 5.03
C GLY A 48 12.01 16.89 3.55
N ALA A 49 13.08 16.19 3.17
CA ALA A 49 13.28 15.69 1.82
C ALA A 49 12.93 14.19 1.73
N PRO A 50 12.33 13.75 0.59
CA PRO A 50 12.14 12.33 0.31
C PRO A 50 13.46 11.57 0.29
N GLU A 51 14.44 12.07 -0.47
CA GLU A 51 15.80 11.53 -0.49
C GLU A 51 16.63 12.16 0.62
N CYS A 52 17.30 11.32 1.40
CA CYS A 52 18.06 11.78 2.55
C CYS A 52 19.08 10.74 3.00
N THR A 53 20.04 11.19 3.80
CA THR A 53 20.84 10.34 4.64
C THR A 53 20.13 10.12 5.97
N LEU A 54 20.05 8.88 6.40
CA LEU A 54 19.65 8.46 7.75
C LEU A 54 20.91 8.19 8.58
N THR A 55 20.97 8.68 9.81
CA THR A 55 22.03 8.35 10.77
C THR A 55 21.42 8.06 12.14
N GLY A 56 21.74 6.91 12.72
CA GLY A 56 21.21 6.49 14.02
C GLY A 56 22.05 5.38 14.66
N GLU A 57 21.55 4.80 15.75
CA GLU A 57 22.24 3.72 16.48
C GLU A 57 22.55 2.51 15.59
N HIS A 58 21.72 2.26 14.58
CA HIS A 58 21.85 1.09 13.72
C HIS A 58 22.67 1.32 12.44
N GLY A 59 23.38 2.45 12.36
CA GLY A 59 24.26 2.80 11.26
C GLY A 59 23.78 3.99 10.43
N ARG A 60 24.47 4.20 9.32
CA ARG A 60 24.14 5.20 8.30
C ARG A 60 23.51 4.52 7.10
N PHE A 61 22.46 5.11 6.56
CA PHE A 61 21.80 4.65 5.34
C PHE A 61 21.57 5.81 4.38
N GLU A 62 21.70 5.58 3.09
CA GLU A 62 21.30 6.52 2.06
C GLU A 62 19.94 6.13 1.50
N VAL A 63 18.99 7.05 1.54
CA VAL A 63 17.65 6.90 0.98
C VAL A 63 17.58 7.58 -0.38
N THR A 64 17.33 6.81 -1.43
CA THR A 64 17.26 7.30 -2.81
C THR A 64 16.03 6.74 -3.52
N THR A 65 15.59 7.45 -4.56
CA THR A 65 14.54 7.01 -5.47
C THR A 65 15.16 6.29 -6.66
N VAL A 66 14.59 5.16 -7.05
CA VAL A 66 15.01 4.44 -8.28
C VAL A 66 14.59 5.25 -9.50
N GLN A 67 15.52 5.44 -10.44
CA GLN A 67 15.27 6.10 -11.71
C GLN A 67 15.09 5.07 -12.83
N ALA A 68 14.24 5.37 -13.82
CA ALA A 68 13.89 4.41 -14.88
C ALA A 68 15.08 4.04 -15.77
N GLU A 69 16.06 4.92 -15.90
CA GLU A 69 17.27 4.74 -16.69
C GLU A 69 18.37 3.96 -15.95
N ASP A 70 18.25 3.77 -14.64
CA ASP A 70 19.24 3.07 -13.82
C ASP A 70 18.98 1.56 -13.80
N LEU A 71 19.31 0.90 -14.91
CA LEU A 71 19.17 -0.54 -15.08
C LEU A 71 19.94 -1.35 -14.04
N GLU A 72 21.09 -0.86 -13.58
CA GLU A 72 21.89 -1.55 -12.56
C GLU A 72 21.11 -1.61 -11.25
N THR A 73 20.64 -0.46 -10.76
CA THR A 73 19.81 -0.40 -9.55
C THR A 73 18.51 -1.19 -9.70
N ILE A 74 17.85 -1.17 -10.86
CA ILE A 74 16.62 -1.95 -11.09
C ILE A 74 16.90 -3.45 -10.98
N ASN A 75 17.99 -3.95 -11.58
CA ASN A 75 18.33 -5.37 -11.49
C ASN A 75 18.73 -5.79 -10.07
N GLU A 76 19.46 -4.95 -9.34
CA GLU A 76 19.76 -5.19 -7.93
C GLU A 76 18.50 -5.25 -7.08
N MET A 77 17.59 -4.29 -7.29
CA MET A 77 16.30 -4.23 -6.63
C MET A 77 15.46 -5.48 -6.91
N GLN A 78 15.39 -5.90 -8.16
CA GLN A 78 14.67 -7.10 -8.58
C GLN A 78 15.22 -8.36 -7.89
N THR A 79 16.55 -8.48 -7.82
CA THR A 79 17.21 -9.54 -7.07
C THR A 79 16.82 -9.49 -5.59
N PHE A 80 16.87 -8.30 -4.99
CA PHE A 80 16.48 -8.10 -3.59
C PHE A 80 15.03 -8.47 -3.33
N ILE A 81 14.08 -8.06 -4.19
CA ILE A 81 12.65 -8.40 -4.05
C ILE A 81 12.44 -9.92 -4.17
N GLY A 82 13.08 -10.56 -5.15
CA GLY A 82 12.97 -12.01 -5.39
C GLY A 82 13.53 -12.90 -4.28
N GLU A 83 14.29 -12.35 -3.33
CA GLU A 83 14.67 -13.07 -2.10
C GLU A 83 13.51 -13.21 -1.10
N TYR A 84 12.47 -12.38 -1.21
CA TYR A 84 11.38 -12.29 -0.23
C TYR A 84 9.99 -12.54 -0.80
N LEU A 85 9.80 -12.36 -2.10
CA LEU A 85 8.51 -12.57 -2.78
C LEU A 85 8.57 -13.76 -3.73
N ASP A 86 7.40 -14.37 -3.96
CA ASP A 86 7.25 -15.39 -4.98
C ASP A 86 7.43 -14.78 -6.37
N ALA A 87 7.98 -15.54 -7.32
CA ALA A 87 8.29 -15.02 -8.66
C ALA A 87 7.07 -14.46 -9.41
N SER A 88 5.85 -14.88 -9.06
CA SER A 88 4.60 -14.37 -9.61
C SER A 88 4.22 -12.97 -9.11
N GLU A 89 4.80 -12.50 -8.00
CA GLU A 89 4.57 -11.15 -7.45
C GLU A 89 5.66 -10.15 -7.87
N VAL A 90 6.66 -10.60 -8.64
CA VAL A 90 7.79 -9.77 -9.04
C VAL A 90 7.61 -9.30 -10.48
N ASP A 91 7.28 -8.02 -10.63
CA ASP A 91 7.23 -7.35 -11.93
C ASP A 91 8.56 -7.53 -12.68
N THR A 92 8.50 -7.74 -14.00
CA THR A 92 9.70 -7.78 -14.82
C THR A 92 10.42 -6.42 -14.87
N VAL A 93 11.70 -6.42 -15.25
CA VAL A 93 12.50 -5.19 -15.41
C VAL A 93 11.81 -4.19 -16.36
N ASP A 94 11.24 -4.67 -17.47
CA ASP A 94 10.59 -3.82 -18.45
C ASP A 94 9.32 -3.15 -17.88
N VAL A 95 8.53 -3.90 -17.11
CA VAL A 95 7.34 -3.39 -16.41
C VAL A 95 7.73 -2.33 -15.38
N VAL A 96 8.77 -2.60 -14.58
CA VAL A 96 9.29 -1.63 -13.61
C VAL A 96 9.79 -0.36 -14.29
N GLN A 97 10.53 -0.48 -15.39
CA GLN A 97 11.02 0.69 -16.14
C GLN A 97 9.87 1.53 -16.69
N ALA A 98 8.86 0.90 -17.29
CA ALA A 98 7.66 1.58 -17.78
C ALA A 98 6.94 2.31 -16.64
N GLY A 99 6.69 1.61 -15.53
CA GLY A 99 6.07 2.17 -14.33
C GLY A 99 6.84 3.38 -13.78
N LEU A 100 8.16 3.32 -13.69
CA LEU A 100 9.00 4.45 -13.21
C LEU A 100 8.93 5.67 -14.14
N ARG A 101 8.80 5.46 -15.46
CA ARG A 101 8.59 6.56 -16.43
C ARG A 101 7.19 7.16 -16.33
N GLY A 102 6.23 6.39 -15.83
CA GLY A 102 4.79 6.69 -15.96
C GLY A 102 4.28 6.41 -17.35
N ASP A 103 5.00 5.56 -18.10
CA ASP A 103 4.44 4.94 -19.27
C ASP A 103 3.37 3.97 -18.79
N ARG A 104 2.35 3.72 -19.62
CA ARG A 104 1.35 2.71 -19.32
C ARG A 104 2.05 1.36 -19.11
N ALA A 105 2.09 0.91 -17.85
CA ALA A 105 2.68 -0.37 -17.49
C ALA A 105 1.74 -1.51 -17.94
N VAL A 106 2.33 -2.68 -18.22
CA VAL A 106 1.56 -3.90 -18.51
C VAL A 106 0.58 -4.15 -17.36
N GLY A 107 -0.68 -4.45 -17.68
CA GLY A 107 -1.72 -4.63 -16.65
C GLY A 107 -2.42 -3.35 -16.16
N SER A 108 -2.07 -2.17 -16.67
CA SER A 108 -2.60 -0.87 -16.20
C SER A 108 -3.30 -0.04 -17.29
N GLU A 109 -4.42 0.60 -16.97
CA GLU A 109 -5.07 1.57 -17.87
C GLU A 109 -4.58 3.02 -17.61
N HIS A 110 -3.88 3.24 -16.48
CA HIS A 110 -3.53 4.58 -15.97
C HIS A 110 -2.02 4.84 -15.95
N ASP A 111 -1.64 6.04 -16.40
CA ASP A 111 -0.24 6.50 -16.49
C ASP A 111 0.30 7.02 -15.14
N SER A 112 0.03 6.27 -14.05
CA SER A 112 0.50 6.63 -12.71
C SER A 112 1.90 6.08 -12.47
N LYS A 113 2.83 6.98 -12.13
CA LYS A 113 4.23 6.63 -11.96
C LYS A 113 4.47 5.79 -10.71
N TYR A 114 5.30 4.76 -10.86
CA TYR A 114 5.90 4.05 -9.73
C TYR A 114 6.84 5.00 -8.99
N ARG A 115 6.85 4.85 -7.67
CA ARG A 115 7.79 5.47 -6.74
C ARG A 115 8.39 4.37 -5.92
N ILE A 116 9.67 4.14 -6.12
CA ILE A 116 10.40 3.10 -5.40
C ILE A 116 11.56 3.78 -4.68
N PHE A 117 11.54 3.69 -3.35
CA PHE A 117 12.59 4.19 -2.49
C PHE A 117 13.42 3.03 -1.96
N LEU A 118 14.74 3.19 -1.98
CA LEU A 118 15.70 2.25 -1.43
C LEU A 118 16.42 2.90 -0.25
N ALA A 119 16.63 2.14 0.82
CA ALA A 119 17.63 2.46 1.84
C ALA A 119 18.85 1.56 1.61
N ARG A 120 20.01 2.16 1.33
CA ARG A 120 21.29 1.45 1.17
C ARG A 120 22.19 1.65 2.37
N ASP A 121 22.86 0.59 2.80
CA ASP A 121 23.87 0.68 3.86
C ASP A 121 25.18 1.33 3.37
N GLU A 122 26.16 1.50 4.27
CA GLU A 122 27.46 2.09 3.93
C GLU A 122 28.30 1.25 2.95
N GLN A 123 27.94 -0.02 2.74
CA GLN A 123 28.57 -0.89 1.76
C GLN A 123 27.85 -0.83 0.39
N GLY A 124 26.76 -0.06 0.29
CA GLY A 124 25.95 0.09 -0.92
C GLY A 124 24.88 -0.98 -1.09
N ASN A 125 24.72 -1.93 -0.16
CA ASN A 125 23.71 -2.98 -0.28
C ASN A 125 22.32 -2.44 0.04
N ILE A 126 21.28 -2.95 -0.65
CA ILE A 126 19.89 -2.64 -0.32
C ILE A 126 19.54 -3.26 1.04
N ALA A 127 19.22 -2.41 2.01
CA ALA A 127 18.77 -2.81 3.34
C ALA A 127 17.24 -2.82 3.43
N SER A 128 16.57 -1.92 2.71
CA SER A 128 15.11 -1.84 2.67
C SER A 128 14.63 -1.18 1.38
N LEU A 129 13.40 -1.51 0.99
CA LEU A 129 12.66 -0.95 -0.13
C LEU A 129 11.24 -0.59 0.33
N TYR A 130 10.72 0.50 -0.21
CA TYR A 130 9.29 0.80 -0.18
C TYR A 130 8.81 1.29 -1.54
N SER A 131 7.70 0.75 -2.05
CA SER A 131 7.11 1.13 -3.33
C SER A 131 5.66 1.57 -3.22
N GLY A 132 5.24 2.39 -4.19
CA GLY A 132 3.86 2.81 -4.36
C GLY A 132 3.72 3.81 -5.50
N GLY A 133 2.59 4.52 -5.55
CA GLY A 133 2.36 5.58 -6.52
C GLY A 133 1.14 6.40 -6.18
N VAL A 134 1.09 7.62 -6.74
CA VAL A 134 -0.09 8.47 -6.64
C VAL A 134 -1.05 8.05 -7.72
N VAL A 135 -2.25 7.61 -7.33
CA VAL A 135 -3.32 7.25 -8.25
C VAL A 135 -4.50 8.18 -8.08
N GLU A 136 -5.10 8.53 -9.21
CA GLU A 136 -6.24 9.43 -9.25
C GLU A 136 -7.56 8.64 -9.18
N PHE A 137 -8.55 9.21 -8.50
CA PHE A 137 -9.93 8.79 -8.72
C PHE A 137 -10.31 9.00 -10.18
N THR A 138 -11.34 8.29 -10.66
CA THR A 138 -11.78 8.42 -12.05
C THR A 138 -12.01 9.90 -12.40
N PRO A 139 -11.67 10.34 -13.63
CA PRO A 139 -11.87 11.74 -14.06
C PRO A 139 -13.33 12.21 -13.97
N HIS A 140 -14.28 11.27 -13.93
CA HIS A 140 -15.72 11.52 -13.78
C HIS A 140 -16.24 11.26 -12.37
N SER A 141 -15.34 11.01 -11.40
CA SER A 141 -15.72 10.96 -10.00
C SER A 141 -16.22 12.34 -9.53
N GLU A 142 -16.95 12.35 -8.43
CA GLU A 142 -17.35 13.61 -7.77
C GLU A 142 -16.18 14.31 -7.06
N ARG A 143 -14.97 13.74 -7.11
CA ARG A 143 -13.75 14.20 -6.42
C ARG A 143 -12.56 14.29 -7.40
N PRO A 144 -12.71 15.00 -8.54
CA PRO A 144 -11.69 15.02 -9.59
C PRO A 144 -10.41 15.75 -9.18
N ASP A 145 -10.42 16.47 -8.06
CA ASP A 145 -9.30 17.21 -7.47
C ASP A 145 -8.57 16.44 -6.36
N GLU A 146 -9.05 15.24 -6.00
CA GLU A 146 -8.42 14.38 -4.99
C GLU A 146 -7.59 13.27 -5.66
N ALA A 147 -6.53 12.85 -4.98
CA ALA A 147 -5.72 11.68 -5.31
C ALA A 147 -5.40 10.88 -4.05
N ILE A 148 -5.03 9.62 -4.23
CA ILE A 148 -4.60 8.73 -3.16
C ILE A 148 -3.18 8.25 -3.43
N PHE A 149 -2.47 7.86 -2.38
CA PHE A 149 -1.21 7.15 -2.51
C PHE A 149 -1.47 5.67 -2.28
N PHE A 150 -1.33 4.84 -3.31
CA PHE A 150 -1.35 3.38 -3.15
C PHE A 150 0.07 2.93 -2.80
N GLY A 151 0.25 2.41 -1.59
CA GLY A 151 1.50 1.81 -1.14
C GLY A 151 1.46 0.30 -1.34
N ALA A 152 2.39 -0.22 -2.13
CA ALA A 152 2.44 -1.62 -2.57
C ALA A 152 3.40 -2.44 -1.69
N TYR A 153 4.70 -2.41 -1.95
CA TYR A 153 5.67 -3.28 -1.25
C TYR A 153 6.46 -2.53 -0.18
N GLY A 154 6.61 -3.15 0.99
CA GLY A 154 7.55 -2.73 2.03
C GLY A 154 8.44 -3.90 2.43
N ILE A 155 9.68 -3.92 1.95
CA ILE A 155 10.59 -5.05 2.11
C ILE A 155 11.83 -4.61 2.89
N THR A 156 12.25 -5.40 3.87
CA THR A 156 13.45 -5.12 4.67
C THR A 156 14.27 -6.40 4.81
N SER A 157 15.57 -6.28 4.58
CA SER A 157 16.51 -7.40 4.66
C SER A 157 16.52 -8.00 6.05
N MET A 158 16.84 -9.30 6.16
CA MET A 158 16.88 -9.98 7.45
C MET A 158 17.78 -9.28 8.48
N SER A 159 18.92 -8.76 8.05
CA SER A 159 19.88 -8.06 8.91
C SER A 159 19.43 -6.65 9.29
N ALA A 160 18.45 -6.08 8.58
CA ALA A 160 17.94 -4.73 8.80
C ALA A 160 16.54 -4.67 9.41
N ARG A 161 15.84 -5.80 9.53
CA ARG A 161 14.52 -5.90 10.17
C ARG A 161 14.55 -5.33 11.59
N ARG A 162 13.44 -4.69 11.98
CA ARG A 162 13.24 -4.03 13.28
C ARG A 162 14.14 -2.83 13.56
N LYS A 163 14.92 -2.36 12.58
CA LYS A 163 15.66 -1.10 12.69
C LYS A 163 14.81 0.12 12.35
N GLY A 164 13.59 -0.08 11.83
CA GLY A 164 12.68 1.00 11.46
C GLY A 164 12.96 1.62 10.08
N LEU A 165 13.69 0.94 9.18
CA LEU A 165 13.99 1.49 7.85
C LEU A 165 12.74 1.66 6.97
N VAL A 166 11.83 0.67 6.95
CA VAL A 166 10.60 0.77 6.15
C VAL A 166 9.72 1.96 6.57
N ARG A 167 9.77 2.36 7.85
CA ARG A 167 9.12 3.57 8.37
C ARG A 167 9.69 4.83 7.73
N GLU A 168 11.01 4.91 7.61
CA GLU A 168 11.70 6.04 6.98
C GLU A 168 11.39 6.13 5.49
N LEU A 169 11.31 4.98 4.81
CA LEU A 169 10.95 4.91 3.40
C LEU A 169 9.47 5.25 3.18
N TYR A 170 8.57 4.81 4.06
CA TYR A 170 7.17 5.22 4.06
C TYR A 170 7.03 6.75 4.18
N ALA A 171 7.69 7.38 5.15
CA ALA A 171 7.69 8.84 5.28
C ALA A 171 8.22 9.54 4.03
N SER A 172 9.32 9.04 3.46
CA SER A 172 9.91 9.55 2.21
C SER A 172 8.92 9.47 1.04
N SER A 173 8.21 8.35 0.93
CA SER A 173 7.22 8.13 -0.11
C SER A 173 6.01 9.07 0.03
N LEU A 174 5.54 9.35 1.25
CA LEU A 174 4.47 10.31 1.48
C LEU A 174 4.89 11.74 1.13
N MET A 175 6.12 12.13 1.46
CA MET A 175 6.66 13.44 1.05
C MET A 175 6.65 13.60 -0.47
N GLN A 176 7.11 12.57 -1.20
CA GLN A 176 7.11 12.61 -2.66
C GLN A 176 5.70 12.55 -3.25
N ALA A 177 4.82 11.72 -2.68
CA ALA A 177 3.44 11.61 -3.11
C ALA A 177 2.68 12.93 -2.98
N GLU A 178 2.93 13.71 -1.93
CA GLU A 178 2.35 15.06 -1.77
C GLU A 178 2.85 16.01 -2.86
N VAL A 179 4.15 15.98 -3.17
CA VAL A 179 4.75 16.79 -4.24
C VAL A 179 4.14 16.42 -5.60
N ASP A 180 4.02 15.11 -5.89
CA ASP A 180 3.48 14.60 -7.14
C ASP A 180 1.99 14.94 -7.31
N ALA A 181 1.18 14.74 -6.26
CA ALA A 181 -0.23 15.11 -6.29
C ALA A 181 -0.39 16.60 -6.59
N LYS A 182 0.39 17.46 -5.90
CA LYS A 182 0.37 18.91 -6.11
C LYS A 182 0.82 19.31 -7.51
N ALA A 183 1.83 18.64 -8.08
CA ALA A 183 2.30 18.89 -9.44
C ALA A 183 1.21 18.62 -10.50
N ASN A 184 0.31 17.67 -10.22
CA ASN A 184 -0.85 17.34 -11.05
C ASN A 184 -2.12 18.16 -10.69
N GLY A 185 -2.00 19.17 -9.83
CA GLY A 185 -3.13 19.99 -9.39
C GLY A 185 -4.13 19.24 -8.51
N LYS A 186 -3.68 18.16 -7.86
CA LYS A 186 -4.48 17.31 -6.97
C LYS A 186 -4.13 17.53 -5.50
N LYS A 187 -5.05 17.15 -4.63
CA LYS A 187 -4.85 17.01 -3.19
C LYS A 187 -4.68 15.55 -2.84
N LEU A 188 -3.58 15.19 -2.18
CA LEU A 188 -3.41 13.86 -1.60
C LEU A 188 -4.29 13.73 -0.34
N THR A 189 -5.35 12.92 -0.38
CA THR A 189 -6.35 12.86 0.70
C THR A 189 -6.24 11.61 1.57
N MET A 190 -5.61 10.56 1.07
CA MET A 190 -5.38 9.35 1.82
C MET A 190 -4.21 8.55 1.26
N VAL A 191 -3.81 7.58 2.07
CA VAL A 191 -2.95 6.48 1.68
C VAL A 191 -3.70 5.18 1.89
N VAL A 192 -3.61 4.29 0.91
CA VAL A 192 -4.25 2.97 0.90
C VAL A 192 -3.21 1.92 0.56
N GLY A 193 -3.34 0.72 1.09
CA GLY A 193 -2.50 -0.40 0.73
C GLY A 193 -3.10 -1.72 1.17
N GLU A 194 -2.57 -2.78 0.60
CA GLU A 194 -2.93 -4.15 0.93
C GLU A 194 -2.01 -4.66 2.03
N SER A 195 -2.56 -5.47 2.93
CA SER A 195 -1.80 -6.04 4.04
C SER A 195 -2.19 -7.49 4.25
N SER A 196 -1.19 -8.31 4.55
CA SER A 196 -1.40 -9.60 5.18
C SER A 196 -1.53 -9.44 6.70
N ASP A 197 -1.93 -10.50 7.41
CA ASP A 197 -1.96 -10.51 8.89
C ASP A 197 -0.57 -10.26 9.49
N GLU A 198 0.49 -10.74 8.85
CA GLU A 198 1.87 -10.63 9.34
C GLU A 198 2.41 -9.20 9.24
N SER A 199 1.98 -8.45 8.23
CA SER A 199 2.43 -7.07 7.99
C SER A 199 1.57 -6.01 8.67
N GLU A 200 0.34 -6.35 9.08
CA GLU A 200 -0.59 -5.41 9.73
C GLU A 200 0.05 -4.65 10.92
N PRO A 201 0.76 -5.29 11.87
CA PRO A 201 1.28 -4.59 13.04
C PRO A 201 2.23 -3.44 12.66
N ALA A 202 3.01 -3.59 11.59
CA ALA A 202 3.90 -2.54 11.10
C ALA A 202 3.09 -1.35 10.56
N TRP A 203 2.07 -1.62 9.74
CA TRP A 203 1.20 -0.58 9.17
C TRP A 203 0.35 0.13 10.22
N ASN A 204 -0.14 -0.58 11.24
CA ASN A 204 -0.79 0.03 12.40
C ASN A 204 0.13 1.02 13.12
N ALA A 205 1.44 0.72 13.22
CA ALA A 205 2.40 1.64 13.83
C ALA A 205 2.60 2.93 13.01
N PHE A 206 2.26 2.92 11.71
CA PHE A 206 2.27 4.12 10.86
C PHE A 206 0.91 4.82 10.82
N GLY A 207 -0.07 4.33 11.59
CA GLY A 207 -1.42 4.89 11.69
C GLY A 207 -2.41 4.39 10.65
N ARG A 208 -2.02 3.42 9.80
CA ARG A 208 -2.95 2.74 8.89
C ARG A 208 -3.85 1.78 9.67
N LYS A 209 -5.12 1.71 9.30
CA LYS A 209 -6.14 0.90 9.98
C LYS A 209 -6.92 0.07 8.97
N ARG A 210 -7.38 -1.11 9.41
CA ARG A 210 -8.30 -1.95 8.66
C ARG A 210 -9.71 -1.36 8.67
N VAL A 211 -10.51 -1.68 7.66
CA VAL A 211 -11.83 -1.09 7.44
C VAL A 211 -12.94 -2.05 7.86
N TYR A 212 -13.85 -1.58 8.69
CA TYR A 212 -15.00 -2.33 9.20
C TYR A 212 -16.30 -1.59 8.92
N VAL A 213 -17.38 -2.34 8.76
CA VAL A 213 -18.75 -1.81 8.73
C VAL A 213 -19.60 -2.50 9.79
N GLN A 214 -20.56 -1.77 10.35
CA GLN A 214 -21.50 -2.34 11.32
C GLN A 214 -22.48 -3.30 10.63
N THR A 215 -22.48 -4.57 11.04
CA THR A 215 -23.34 -5.64 10.48
C THR A 215 -24.42 -6.11 11.45
N GLY A 216 -24.42 -5.60 12.68
CA GLY A 216 -25.45 -5.85 13.68
C GLY A 216 -25.30 -4.95 14.91
N PRO A 217 -26.17 -5.09 15.93
CA PRO A 217 -26.01 -4.40 17.21
C PRO A 217 -24.65 -4.76 17.83
N ASP A 218 -23.78 -3.76 17.99
CA ASP A 218 -22.40 -3.92 18.47
C ASP A 218 -21.55 -4.95 17.71
N THR A 219 -21.93 -5.29 16.48
CA THR A 219 -21.17 -6.19 15.60
C THR A 219 -20.61 -5.42 14.42
N TYR A 220 -19.30 -5.51 14.24
CA TYR A 220 -18.56 -4.93 13.13
C TYR A 220 -17.84 -6.03 12.36
N THR A 221 -17.96 -6.01 11.04
CA THR A 221 -17.30 -6.96 10.15
C THR A 221 -16.34 -6.21 9.24
N GLU A 222 -15.13 -6.74 9.12
CA GLU A 222 -14.14 -6.23 8.17
C GLU A 222 -14.71 -6.34 6.75
N ILE A 223 -14.44 -5.33 5.92
CA ILE A 223 -14.86 -5.42 4.53
C ILE A 223 -14.03 -6.51 3.82
N PRO A 224 -14.67 -7.41 3.06
CA PRO A 224 -13.94 -8.41 2.30
C PRO A 224 -13.24 -7.72 1.13
N TYR A 225 -11.92 -7.60 1.21
CA TYR A 225 -11.09 -7.12 0.10
C TYR A 225 -10.35 -8.29 -0.54
N VAL A 226 -10.33 -8.29 -1.86
CA VAL A 226 -9.64 -9.28 -2.68
C VAL A 226 -8.67 -8.54 -3.57
N GLN A 227 -7.40 -8.95 -3.53
CA GLN A 227 -6.44 -8.58 -4.56
C GLN A 227 -6.73 -9.46 -5.79
N PRO A 228 -7.07 -8.87 -6.94
CA PRO A 228 -7.25 -9.64 -8.17
C PRO A 228 -5.90 -10.23 -8.60
N PRO A 229 -5.92 -11.35 -9.34
CA PRO A 229 -4.75 -11.91 -10.00
C PRO A 229 -3.95 -10.84 -10.77
N LEU A 230 -2.63 -10.90 -10.63
CA LEU A 230 -1.70 -10.01 -11.31
C LEU A 230 -1.39 -10.45 -12.75
N ASP A 231 -1.77 -11.69 -13.11
CA ASP A 231 -1.54 -12.27 -14.43
C ASP A 231 -2.83 -12.85 -15.00
N PHE A 232 -3.00 -12.73 -16.31
CA PHE A 232 -4.19 -13.11 -17.06
C PHE A 232 -3.81 -13.71 -18.41
N ASP A 233 -4.68 -14.55 -18.93
CA ASP A 233 -4.51 -15.15 -20.26
C ASP A 233 -5.03 -14.16 -21.34
N PRO A 234 -4.17 -13.65 -22.24
CA PRO A 234 -4.56 -12.72 -23.30
C PRO A 234 -5.67 -13.23 -24.24
N ASP A 235 -5.80 -14.56 -24.39
CA ASP A 235 -6.76 -15.18 -25.30
C ASP A 235 -8.16 -15.30 -24.68
N THR A 236 -8.24 -15.44 -23.35
CA THR A 236 -9.50 -15.65 -22.63
C THR A 236 -9.90 -14.46 -21.77
N GLY A 237 -8.95 -13.62 -21.37
CA GLY A 237 -9.11 -12.51 -20.43
C GLY A 237 -9.47 -12.95 -19.03
N LEU A 238 -9.11 -14.18 -18.65
CA LEU A 238 -9.33 -14.74 -17.32
C LEU A 238 -7.99 -14.96 -16.62
N PRO A 239 -7.97 -15.07 -15.28
CA PRO A 239 -6.75 -15.42 -14.54
C PRO A 239 -6.09 -16.69 -15.08
N THR A 240 -4.76 -16.67 -15.21
CA THR A 240 -3.99 -17.86 -15.62
C THR A 240 -4.05 -18.96 -14.54
N GLU A 241 -3.85 -20.22 -14.95
CA GLU A 241 -3.93 -21.36 -14.02
C GLU A 241 -2.94 -21.20 -12.86
N GLY A 242 -3.45 -21.21 -11.62
CA GLY A 242 -2.66 -21.06 -10.41
C GLY A 242 -2.60 -19.63 -9.86
N ASN A 243 -2.97 -18.62 -10.65
CA ASN A 243 -3.18 -17.26 -10.17
C ASN A 243 -4.63 -17.13 -9.69
N ILE A 244 -4.79 -16.88 -8.39
CA ILE A 244 -6.09 -16.86 -7.72
C ILE A 244 -6.29 -15.54 -6.99
N ASP A 245 -7.55 -15.20 -6.76
CA ASP A 245 -7.96 -14.15 -5.83
C ASP A 245 -7.29 -14.35 -4.46
N VAL A 246 -6.56 -13.33 -4.00
CA VAL A 246 -5.91 -13.38 -2.68
C VAL A 246 -6.69 -12.50 -1.70
N PRO A 247 -7.32 -13.08 -0.66
CA PRO A 247 -7.93 -12.29 0.40
C PRO A 247 -6.83 -11.56 1.17
N LEU A 248 -6.91 -10.22 1.17
CA LEU A 248 -5.99 -9.34 1.88
C LEU A 248 -6.79 -8.31 2.70
N HIS A 249 -6.11 -7.64 3.62
CA HIS A 249 -6.70 -6.56 4.40
C HIS A 249 -6.48 -5.23 3.69
N LEU A 250 -7.57 -4.52 3.39
CA LEU A 250 -7.47 -3.14 2.95
C LEU A 250 -7.15 -2.25 4.15
N MET A 251 -5.97 -1.64 4.14
CA MET A 251 -5.51 -0.75 5.19
C MET A 251 -5.36 0.68 4.69
N LEU A 252 -5.87 1.63 5.45
CA LEU A 252 -5.92 3.02 5.02
C LEU A 252 -5.61 4.00 6.15
N GLN A 253 -5.22 5.20 5.75
CA GLN A 253 -5.09 6.37 6.61
C GLN A 253 -5.56 7.59 5.83
N PHE A 254 -6.53 8.30 6.39
CA PHE A 254 -7.03 9.56 5.83
C PHE A 254 -6.13 10.71 6.31
N PHE A 255 -5.72 11.56 5.39
CA PHE A 255 -5.00 12.80 5.69
C PHE A 255 -5.94 13.98 5.83
N ASP A 256 -7.16 13.88 5.28
CA ASP A 256 -8.16 14.93 5.39
C ASP A 256 -9.58 14.37 5.44
N GLY A 257 -10.42 15.05 6.22
CA GLY A 257 -11.82 14.71 6.41
C GLY A 257 -12.05 13.43 7.22
N THR A 258 -13.31 13.04 7.31
CA THR A 258 -13.71 11.78 7.95
C THR A 258 -13.65 10.63 6.96
N ALA A 259 -13.45 9.42 7.49
CA ALA A 259 -13.58 8.20 6.70
C ALA A 259 -14.98 8.14 6.06
N ASP A 260 -15.03 7.83 4.77
CA ASP A 260 -16.25 7.82 3.97
C ASP A 260 -16.26 6.59 3.07
N LYS A 261 -17.41 5.91 2.99
CA LYS A 261 -17.56 4.69 2.20
C LYS A 261 -17.32 4.94 0.72
N LYS A 262 -17.80 6.08 0.20
CA LYS A 262 -17.66 6.39 -1.23
C LYS A 262 -16.21 6.64 -1.62
N ARG A 263 -15.44 7.35 -0.79
CA ARG A 263 -13.99 7.48 -0.98
C ARG A 263 -13.26 6.14 -0.96
N ILE A 264 -13.67 5.21 -0.09
CA ILE A 264 -13.06 3.87 -0.01
C ILE A 264 -13.37 3.05 -1.27
N SER A 265 -14.63 3.06 -1.72
CA SER A 265 -15.04 2.44 -2.98
C SER A 265 -14.26 2.98 -4.18
N LEU A 266 -14.14 4.32 -4.29
CA LEU A 266 -13.34 4.98 -5.33
C LEU A 266 -11.85 4.66 -5.24
N ALA A 267 -11.33 4.44 -4.04
CA ALA A 267 -9.93 4.07 -3.84
C ALA A 267 -9.66 2.64 -4.34
N VAL A 268 -10.55 1.68 -4.04
CA VAL A 268 -10.44 0.31 -4.56
C VAL A 268 -10.57 0.27 -6.08
N ASP A 269 -11.54 1.00 -6.64
CA ASP A 269 -11.64 1.16 -8.10
C ASP A 269 -10.34 1.73 -8.69
N ALA A 270 -9.77 2.78 -8.11
CA ALA A 270 -8.51 3.34 -8.59
C ALA A 270 -7.34 2.35 -8.53
N ILE A 271 -7.26 1.53 -7.48
CA ILE A 271 -6.26 0.47 -7.36
C ILE A 271 -6.46 -0.58 -8.47
N TYR A 272 -7.67 -1.11 -8.65
CA TYR A 272 -7.94 -2.10 -9.70
C TYR A 272 -7.65 -1.57 -11.10
N ARG A 273 -7.99 -0.30 -11.38
CA ARG A 273 -7.66 0.33 -12.67
C ARG A 273 -6.15 0.50 -12.88
N TRP A 274 -5.40 0.71 -11.80
CA TRP A 274 -3.96 0.87 -11.86
C TRP A 274 -3.21 -0.46 -11.95
N CYS A 275 -3.69 -1.51 -11.27
CA CYS A 275 -2.95 -2.76 -11.12
C CYS A 275 -3.53 -3.95 -11.90
N ASN A 276 -4.81 -3.92 -12.30
CA ASN A 276 -5.52 -5.11 -12.77
C ASN A 276 -6.42 -4.86 -14.00
N MET A 277 -6.32 -3.69 -14.62
CA MET A 277 -7.02 -3.37 -15.87
C MET A 277 -6.03 -3.08 -16.98
N PRO A 278 -5.46 -4.13 -17.61
CA PRO A 278 -4.61 -3.99 -18.80
C PRO A 278 -5.30 -3.22 -19.93
N PRO A 279 -4.52 -2.54 -20.79
CA PRO A 279 -5.02 -1.92 -22.00
C PRO A 279 -5.52 -2.95 -23.02
N GLU A 280 -6.31 -2.45 -23.97
CA GLU A 280 -6.97 -3.26 -25.00
C GLU A 280 -5.99 -4.05 -25.90
N ASP A 281 -4.80 -3.52 -26.15
CA ASP A 281 -3.77 -4.14 -26.99
C ASP A 281 -3.03 -5.31 -26.33
N GLU A 282 -3.28 -5.59 -25.05
CA GLU A 282 -2.81 -6.79 -24.37
C GLU A 282 -3.74 -8.01 -24.54
N PHE A 283 -4.86 -7.86 -25.25
CA PHE A 283 -5.81 -8.95 -25.49
C PHE A 283 -5.84 -9.37 -26.96
N SER A 284 -5.92 -10.68 -27.19
CA SER A 284 -6.04 -11.24 -28.54
C SER A 284 -7.41 -10.97 -29.17
N THR A 285 -8.45 -10.73 -28.35
CA THR A 285 -9.83 -10.55 -28.80
C THR A 285 -10.59 -9.54 -27.94
N GLN A 286 -11.66 -8.95 -28.51
CA GLN A 286 -12.57 -8.09 -27.74
C GLN A 286 -13.31 -8.89 -26.66
N GLU A 287 -13.63 -10.15 -26.94
CA GLU A 287 -14.28 -11.04 -25.99
C GLU A 287 -13.42 -11.25 -24.74
N ALA A 288 -12.10 -11.42 -24.88
CA ALA A 288 -11.16 -11.52 -23.77
C ALA A 288 -11.11 -10.22 -22.95
N LEU A 289 -10.99 -9.06 -23.61
CA LEU A 289 -11.05 -7.76 -22.91
C LEU A 289 -12.34 -7.59 -22.10
N GLN A 290 -13.49 -7.94 -22.69
CA GLN A 290 -14.78 -7.85 -21.99
C GLN A 290 -14.87 -8.85 -20.83
N ALA A 291 -14.27 -10.03 -20.94
CA ALA A 291 -14.21 -11.00 -19.86
C ALA A 291 -13.41 -10.46 -18.67
N GLN A 292 -12.22 -9.88 -18.89
CA GLN A 292 -11.40 -9.27 -17.83
C GLN A 292 -12.15 -8.12 -17.16
N ARG A 293 -12.74 -7.22 -17.95
CA ARG A 293 -13.52 -6.09 -17.42
C ARG A 293 -14.71 -6.56 -16.60
N ALA A 294 -15.41 -7.60 -17.04
CA ALA A 294 -16.53 -8.17 -16.30
C ALA A 294 -16.08 -8.83 -14.99
N TYR A 295 -14.91 -9.49 -14.99
CA TYR A 295 -14.32 -10.08 -13.80
C TYR A 295 -13.99 -9.02 -12.74
N ILE A 296 -13.23 -7.99 -13.09
CA ILE A 296 -12.87 -6.89 -12.18
C ILE A 296 -14.12 -6.13 -11.71
N ALA A 297 -15.07 -5.86 -12.61
CA ALA A 297 -16.33 -5.21 -12.24
C ALA A 297 -17.15 -6.04 -11.25
N ASN A 298 -17.10 -7.38 -11.33
CA ASN A 298 -17.77 -8.26 -10.38
C ASN A 298 -17.09 -8.22 -8.99
N LEU A 299 -15.75 -8.18 -8.92
CA LEU A 299 -15.03 -8.00 -7.65
C LEU A 299 -15.39 -6.65 -7.00
N GLN A 300 -15.31 -5.56 -7.76
CA GLN A 300 -15.72 -4.23 -7.31
C GLN A 300 -17.17 -4.23 -6.81
N LYS A 301 -18.08 -4.86 -7.56
CA LYS A 301 -19.49 -4.95 -7.18
C LYS A 301 -19.67 -5.69 -5.85
N GLN A 302 -18.98 -6.81 -5.63
CA GLN A 302 -19.08 -7.56 -4.38
C GLN A 302 -18.57 -6.74 -3.19
N PHE A 303 -17.44 -6.04 -3.38
CA PHE A 303 -16.90 -5.11 -2.40
C PHE A 303 -17.91 -3.99 -2.06
N ASP A 304 -18.46 -3.34 -3.08
CA ASP A 304 -19.42 -2.24 -2.92
C ASP A 304 -20.74 -2.71 -2.31
N ASP A 305 -21.29 -3.84 -2.74
CA ASP A 305 -22.52 -4.40 -2.17
C ASP A 305 -22.36 -4.65 -0.66
N PHE A 306 -21.22 -5.18 -0.23
CA PHE A 306 -20.93 -5.37 1.20
C PHE A 306 -20.74 -4.03 1.92
N LEU A 307 -19.93 -3.13 1.36
CA LEU A 307 -19.62 -1.83 1.97
C LEU A 307 -20.88 -0.99 2.16
N PHE A 308 -21.70 -0.84 1.12
CA PHE A 308 -22.88 0.03 1.13
C PHE A 308 -24.13 -0.65 1.68
N GLY A 309 -24.21 -1.99 1.66
CA GLY A 309 -25.33 -2.75 2.24
C GLY A 309 -25.37 -2.76 3.76
N ASN A 310 -24.29 -2.35 4.44
CA ASN A 310 -24.15 -2.40 5.89
C ASN A 310 -24.16 -1.01 6.56
N GLY A 311 -24.12 -0.98 7.90
CA GLY A 311 -24.23 0.22 8.74
C GLY A 311 -22.98 1.11 8.78
N GLU A 312 -22.72 1.73 9.94
CA GLU A 312 -21.64 2.71 10.09
C GLU A 312 -20.25 2.15 9.73
N LEU A 313 -19.42 2.97 9.07
CA LEU A 313 -18.01 2.69 8.80
C LEU A 313 -17.16 2.95 10.05
N LYS A 314 -16.25 2.04 10.38
CA LYS A 314 -15.22 2.21 11.42
C LYS A 314 -13.85 1.78 10.91
N LEU A 315 -12.81 2.40 11.44
CA LEU A 315 -11.43 2.05 11.15
C LEU A 315 -10.77 1.60 12.44
N PHE A 316 -10.19 0.40 12.43
CA PHE A 316 -9.56 -0.16 13.61
C PHE A 316 -8.14 -0.64 13.33
N SER A 317 -7.21 -0.27 14.20
CA SER A 317 -5.96 -1.00 14.44
C SER A 317 -6.24 -2.28 15.24
N ALA A 318 -5.28 -3.22 15.28
CA ALA A 318 -5.41 -4.44 16.06
C ALA A 318 -5.73 -4.17 17.54
N ASN A 319 -5.06 -3.18 18.15
CA ASN A 319 -5.30 -2.80 19.54
C ASN A 319 -6.72 -2.26 19.76
N GLU A 320 -7.22 -1.42 18.85
CA GLU A 320 -8.60 -0.90 18.94
C GLU A 320 -9.63 -2.01 18.79
N ARG A 321 -9.38 -3.03 17.96
CA ARG A 321 -10.26 -4.22 17.88
C ARG A 321 -10.30 -4.98 19.19
N ASP A 322 -9.15 -5.15 19.83
CA ASP A 322 -9.08 -5.83 21.13
C ASP A 322 -9.76 -5.06 22.24
N GLU A 323 -9.67 -3.72 22.23
CA GLU A 323 -10.39 -2.85 23.16
C GLU A 323 -11.92 -2.94 22.94
N MET A 324 -12.37 -2.88 21.69
CA MET A 324 -13.78 -3.03 21.34
C MET A 324 -14.35 -4.40 21.76
N ARG A 325 -13.58 -5.48 21.57
CA ARG A 325 -13.94 -6.82 22.06
C ARG A 325 -14.06 -6.84 23.58
N LYS A 326 -13.14 -6.19 24.31
CA LYS A 326 -13.20 -6.08 25.78
C LYS A 326 -14.40 -5.27 26.27
N SER A 327 -14.86 -4.27 25.50
CA SER A 327 -16.07 -3.52 25.80
C SER A 327 -17.37 -4.24 25.39
N GLY A 328 -17.27 -5.46 24.84
CA GLY A 328 -18.42 -6.31 24.52
C GLY A 328 -18.86 -6.30 23.05
N ALA A 329 -18.16 -5.57 22.16
CA ALA A 329 -18.46 -5.59 20.74
C ALA A 329 -17.97 -6.90 20.08
N SER A 330 -18.70 -7.37 19.07
CA SER A 330 -18.28 -8.47 18.22
C SER A 330 -17.51 -7.91 17.01
N ILE A 331 -16.23 -8.26 16.89
CA ILE A 331 -15.37 -7.82 15.77
C ILE A 331 -15.00 -9.03 14.94
N LEU A 332 -15.55 -9.10 13.73
CA LEU A 332 -15.42 -10.21 12.79
C LEU A 332 -14.43 -9.80 11.68
N ASP A 333 -13.29 -10.47 11.64
CA ASP A 333 -12.27 -10.23 10.60
C ASP A 333 -12.68 -10.97 9.31
N ALA A 334 -12.33 -10.40 8.15
CA ALA A 334 -12.61 -11.00 6.85
C ALA A 334 -11.77 -12.27 6.69
N LYS A 335 -12.36 -13.32 6.12
CA LYS A 335 -11.71 -14.63 5.93
C LYS A 335 -11.40 -14.89 4.48
#